data_AF-A0A936GGU5-F1
#
_entry.id   AF-A0A936GGU5-F1
#
_cell.length_a   1.000
_cell.length_b   1.000
_cell.length_c   1.000
_cell.angle_alpha   90.00
_cell.angle_beta   90.00
_cell.angle_gamma   90.00
#
_symmetry.space_group_name_H-M   'P 1'
#
loop_
_entity.id
_entity.type
_entity.pdbx_description
1 polymer ?
#
loop_
_entity_poly.entity_id
_entity_poly.type
_entity_poly.pdbx_seq_one_letter_code
_entity_poly.pdbx_strand_id
1 'polypeptide(L)'
;MKQKLEIKDLSPYFPYGIKATLSSIGRLNLDSEYPNEHANKIGVVDEWFVNDNEIGGVLRVGQNYSFDFQEIDEIDIHLRPLAWIQNEITHEGHSFIPSLTLKLSYPGEMIGLNPATWSYRVIQKLLEWHFDVFGLISKDMAVSY
;
A
#
# COMPACT_ATOMS: atom_id res chain seq x y z
N MET A 1 7.32 -5.17 20.10
CA MET A 1 8.40 -5.15 19.09
C MET A 1 7.72 -5.13 17.74
N LYS A 2 7.91 -4.09 16.93
CA LYS A 2 7.30 -3.96 15.60
C LYS A 2 7.76 -5.15 14.75
N GLN A 3 6.86 -5.83 14.03
CA GLN A 3 7.28 -6.86 13.08
C GLN A 3 8.03 -6.17 11.92
N LYS A 4 9.17 -6.73 11.49
CA LYS A 4 9.89 -6.21 10.32
C LYS A 4 9.07 -6.60 9.07
N LEU A 5 8.74 -5.61 8.26
CA LEU A 5 8.06 -5.80 6.98
C LEU A 5 9.03 -6.50 6.01
N GLU A 6 8.58 -7.56 5.34
CA GLU A 6 9.39 -8.31 4.37
C GLU A 6 8.81 -8.20 2.95
N ILE A 7 9.62 -8.46 1.91
CA ILE A 7 9.16 -8.52 0.51
C ILE A 7 7.91 -9.39 0.37
N LYS A 8 7.85 -10.55 1.02
CA LYS A 8 6.73 -11.48 0.87
C LYS A 8 5.39 -10.87 1.32
N ASP A 9 5.42 -9.96 2.28
CA ASP A 9 4.23 -9.28 2.80
C ASP A 9 3.70 -8.24 1.80
N LEU A 10 4.60 -7.61 1.03
CA LEU A 10 4.27 -6.58 0.04
C LEU A 10 4.11 -7.10 -1.39
N SER A 11 4.73 -8.24 -1.73
CA SER A 11 4.76 -8.77 -3.09
C SER A 11 3.40 -8.90 -3.77
N PRO A 12 2.29 -9.20 -3.07
CA PRO A 12 0.97 -9.24 -3.71
C PRO A 12 0.48 -7.88 -4.22
N TYR A 13 1.04 -6.78 -3.71
CA TYR A 13 0.68 -5.41 -4.10
C TYR A 13 1.56 -4.84 -5.22
N PHE A 14 2.72 -5.44 -5.51
CA PHE A 14 3.67 -4.92 -6.51
C PHE A 14 3.06 -4.64 -7.87
N PRO A 15 2.17 -5.48 -8.44
CA PRO A 15 1.57 -5.20 -9.74
C PRO A 15 0.68 -3.95 -9.80
N TYR A 16 0.28 -3.41 -8.65
CA TYR A 16 -0.68 -2.31 -8.53
C TYR A 16 -0.04 -0.99 -8.10
N GLY A 17 1.30 -0.99 -7.91
CA GLY A 17 2.03 0.09 -7.26
C GLY A 17 1.65 0.21 -5.78
N ILE A 18 2.60 0.47 -4.89
CA ILE A 18 2.29 0.59 -3.46
C ILE A 18 2.25 2.05 -3.05
N LYS A 19 1.13 2.47 -2.48
CA LYS A 19 1.03 3.82 -1.92
C LYS A 19 1.90 3.92 -0.68
N ALA A 20 2.73 4.95 -0.63
CA ALA A 20 3.61 5.18 0.49
C ALA A 20 3.86 6.67 0.74
N THR A 21 4.35 6.99 1.92
CA THR A 21 5.02 8.26 2.23
C THR A 21 6.44 7.97 2.69
N LEU A 22 7.36 8.93 2.63
CA LEU A 22 8.59 8.79 3.40
C LEU A 22 8.25 8.70 4.88
N SER A 23 8.92 7.80 5.60
CA SER A 23 8.83 7.70 7.04
C SER A 23 9.62 8.82 7.71
N SER A 24 9.64 8.86 9.04
CA SER A 24 10.56 9.76 9.75
C SER A 24 12.03 9.46 9.43
N ILE A 25 12.38 8.19 9.22
CA ILE A 25 13.75 7.77 8.89
C ILE A 25 14.09 8.22 7.46
N GLY A 26 13.23 7.90 6.49
CA GLY A 26 13.45 8.32 5.10
C GLY A 26 13.55 9.83 4.96
N ARG A 27 12.75 10.60 5.70
CA ARG A 27 12.87 12.08 5.72
C ARG A 27 14.16 12.59 6.34
N LEU A 28 14.73 11.89 7.32
CA LEU A 28 16.02 12.26 7.92
C LEU A 28 17.20 11.93 6.99
N ASN A 29 17.04 10.90 6.16
CA ASN A 29 18.03 10.50 5.16
C ASN A 29 17.98 11.34 3.89
N LEU A 30 16.89 12.10 3.66
CA LEU A 30 16.89 13.15 2.65
C LEU A 30 18.00 14.16 2.95
N ASP A 31 18.63 14.66 1.90
CA ASP A 31 19.62 15.72 2.01
C ASP A 31 19.01 16.91 2.77
N SER A 32 19.48 17.09 4.01
CA SER A 32 18.98 18.11 4.93
C SER A 32 19.15 19.54 4.40
N GLU A 33 20.00 19.73 3.39
CA GLU A 33 20.22 21.01 2.72
C GLU A 33 19.04 21.41 1.81
N TYR A 34 18.16 20.47 1.46
CA TYR A 34 17.04 20.70 0.53
C TYR A 34 15.71 20.17 1.09
N PRO A 35 15.09 20.87 2.08
CA PRO A 35 13.78 20.51 2.57
C PRO A 35 12.76 20.51 1.41
N ASN A 36 12.17 19.35 1.16
CA ASN A 36 11.23 19.15 0.06
C ASN A 36 9.80 18.97 0.60
N GLU A 37 8.91 19.90 0.30
CA GLU A 37 7.50 19.82 0.73
C GLU A 37 6.77 18.56 0.22
N HIS A 38 7.27 17.93 -0.86
CA HIS A 38 6.71 16.71 -1.41
C HIS A 38 7.10 15.46 -0.61
N ALA A 39 8.09 15.54 0.28
CA ALA A 39 8.51 14.43 1.15
C ALA A 39 7.39 13.96 2.11
N ASN A 40 6.38 14.80 2.35
CA ASN A 40 5.23 14.48 3.21
C ASN A 40 3.98 14.05 2.41
N LYS A 41 4.04 14.02 1.09
CA LYS A 41 2.90 13.68 0.23
C LYS A 41 2.90 12.18 -0.07
N ILE A 42 1.70 11.60 -0.18
CA ILE A 42 1.55 10.21 -0.62
C ILE A 42 2.02 10.10 -2.07
N GLY A 43 2.91 9.17 -2.31
CA GLY A 43 3.37 8.76 -3.63
C GLY A 43 3.04 7.29 -3.91
N VAL A 44 3.62 6.79 -5.00
CA VAL A 44 3.55 5.37 -5.39
C VAL A 44 4.97 4.84 -5.51
N VAL A 45 5.22 3.68 -4.92
CA VAL A 45 6.41 2.88 -5.15
C VAL A 45 6.10 1.88 -6.25
N ASP A 46 6.69 2.09 -7.41
CA ASP A 46 6.56 1.25 -8.61
C ASP A 46 7.89 0.64 -9.06
N GLU A 47 9.00 1.04 -8.45
CA GLU A 47 10.34 0.49 -8.66
C GLU A 47 10.91 -0.01 -7.33
N TRP A 48 11.46 -1.22 -7.36
CA TRP A 48 12.01 -1.92 -6.21
C TRP A 48 13.38 -2.49 -6.58
N PHE A 49 14.32 -2.41 -5.64
CA PHE A 49 15.63 -3.03 -5.78
C PHE A 49 16.07 -3.64 -4.46
N VAL A 50 17.07 -4.52 -4.55
CA VAL A 50 17.69 -5.15 -3.37
C VAL A 50 19.15 -4.72 -3.32
N ASN A 51 19.56 -4.13 -2.20
CA ASN A 51 20.93 -3.71 -1.95
C ASN A 51 21.40 -4.29 -0.62
N ASP A 52 22.48 -5.05 -0.60
CA ASP A 52 23.07 -5.66 0.61
C ASP A 52 22.08 -6.39 1.56
N ASN A 53 21.06 -7.04 0.98
CA ASN A 53 19.93 -7.72 1.66
C ASN A 53 18.85 -6.82 2.25
N GLU A 54 18.92 -5.51 2.04
CA GLU A 54 17.83 -4.57 2.31
C GLU A 54 17.03 -4.29 1.04
N ILE A 55 15.77 -3.90 1.25
CA ILE A 55 14.81 -3.63 0.20
C ILE A 55 14.72 -2.12 0.03
N GLY A 56 15.17 -1.65 -1.11
CA GLY A 56 15.05 -0.27 -1.52
C GLY A 56 14.06 -0.09 -2.67
N GLY A 57 13.89 1.15 -3.09
CA GLY A 57 13.01 1.48 -4.19
C GLY A 57 12.93 2.97 -4.45
N VAL A 58 12.00 3.34 -5.32
CA VAL A 58 11.76 4.73 -5.71
C VAL A 58 10.32 5.09 -5.37
N LEU A 59 10.13 6.05 -4.47
CA LEU A 59 8.84 6.66 -4.17
C LEU A 59 8.58 7.83 -5.12
N ARG A 60 7.60 7.69 -6.04
CA ARG A 60 7.21 8.74 -6.98
C ARG A 60 6.04 9.57 -6.43
N VAL A 61 6.21 10.88 -6.33
CA VAL A 61 5.20 11.83 -5.86
C VAL A 61 4.76 12.74 -7.00
N GLY A 62 3.59 12.45 -7.56
CA GLY A 62 3.13 13.13 -8.77
C GLY A 62 4.01 12.81 -9.98
N GLN A 63 4.14 13.75 -10.92
CA GLN A 63 4.91 13.52 -12.17
C GLN A 63 6.37 13.97 -12.08
N ASN A 64 6.72 14.80 -11.09
CA ASN A 64 7.97 15.56 -11.11
C ASN A 64 8.90 15.28 -9.93
N TYR A 65 8.48 14.44 -8.98
CA TYR A 65 9.24 14.19 -7.76
C TYR A 65 9.40 12.70 -7.53
N SER A 66 10.61 12.30 -7.15
CA SER A 66 10.92 10.96 -6.71
C SER A 66 11.90 11.01 -5.54
N PHE A 67 11.79 10.02 -4.67
CA PHE A 67 12.69 9.84 -3.53
C PHE A 67 13.16 8.39 -3.53
N ASP A 68 14.47 8.20 -3.61
CA ASP A 68 15.07 6.88 -3.45
C ASP A 68 15.10 6.53 -1.97
N PHE A 69 14.82 5.28 -1.65
CA PHE A 69 15.03 4.73 -0.31
C PHE A 69 15.86 3.45 -0.40
N GLN A 70 16.71 3.20 0.59
CA GLN A 70 17.59 2.04 0.63
C GLN A 70 17.04 0.93 1.53
N GLU A 71 16.27 1.31 2.54
CA GLU A 71 15.64 0.39 3.50
C GLU A 71 14.12 0.56 3.52
N ILE A 72 13.39 -0.54 3.70
CA ILE A 72 11.92 -0.54 3.65
C ILE A 72 11.27 0.29 4.76
N ASP A 73 11.98 0.55 5.86
CA ASP A 73 11.50 1.37 6.97
C ASP A 73 11.67 2.87 6.74
N GLU A 74 12.32 3.28 5.65
CA GLU A 74 12.37 4.66 5.17
C GLU A 74 11.06 5.11 4.52
N ILE A 75 10.12 4.18 4.32
CA ILE A 75 8.77 4.47 3.85
C ILE A 75 7.71 3.94 4.82
N ASP A 76 6.60 4.65 4.89
CA ASP A 76 5.37 4.16 5.51
C ASP A 76 4.43 3.70 4.40
N ILE A 77 4.04 2.43 4.41
CA ILE A 77 3.11 1.85 3.44
C ILE A 77 1.68 2.22 3.80
N HIS A 78 0.88 2.66 2.83
CA HIS A 78 -0.50 3.09 3.03
C HIS A 78 -1.47 2.05 2.46
N LEU A 79 -2.30 1.47 3.33
CA LEU A 79 -3.34 0.51 2.96
C LEU A 79 -4.70 0.91 3.54
N ARG A 80 -5.78 0.44 2.92
CA ARG A 80 -7.13 0.61 3.43
C ARG A 80 -7.47 -0.50 4.42
N PRO A 81 -8.01 -0.18 5.60
CA PRO A 81 -8.52 -1.21 6.50
C PRO A 81 -9.58 -2.05 5.80
N LEU A 82 -9.54 -3.38 5.97
CA LEU A 82 -10.53 -4.25 5.35
C LEU A 82 -11.98 -3.96 5.80
N ALA A 83 -12.14 -3.40 7.00
CA ALA A 83 -13.42 -2.92 7.50
C ALA A 83 -14.09 -1.87 6.59
N TRP A 84 -13.33 -1.17 5.75
CA TRP A 84 -13.85 -0.16 4.83
C TRP A 84 -14.47 -0.75 3.56
N ILE A 85 -14.53 -2.07 3.40
CA ILE A 85 -15.15 -2.71 2.22
C ILE A 85 -16.64 -2.34 2.03
N GLN A 86 -17.30 -1.85 3.08
CA GLN A 86 -18.69 -1.37 3.06
C GLN A 86 -18.80 0.15 2.89
N ASN A 87 -17.69 0.88 2.98
CA ASN A 87 -17.65 2.33 2.84
C ASN A 87 -17.47 2.71 1.38
N GLU A 88 -17.93 3.90 1.00
CA GLU A 88 -17.53 4.49 -0.28
C GLU A 88 -16.04 4.82 -0.24
N ILE A 89 -15.30 4.40 -1.26
CA ILE A 89 -13.89 4.72 -1.44
C ILE A 89 -13.68 5.39 -2.80
N THR A 90 -12.64 6.20 -2.92
CA THR A 90 -12.14 6.69 -4.20
C THR A 90 -10.86 5.93 -4.58
N HIS A 91 -10.84 5.35 -5.78
CA HIS A 91 -9.69 4.70 -6.36
C HIS A 91 -9.56 5.17 -7.82
N GLU A 92 -8.38 5.67 -8.19
CA GLU A 92 -8.10 6.22 -9.54
C GLU A 92 -9.13 7.26 -10.02
N GLY A 93 -9.62 8.11 -9.11
CA GLY A 93 -10.60 9.17 -9.43
C GLY A 93 -12.05 8.68 -9.53
N HIS A 94 -12.32 7.40 -9.32
CA HIS A 94 -13.66 6.82 -9.33
C HIS A 94 -14.10 6.43 -7.91
N SER A 95 -15.30 6.85 -7.51
CA SER A 95 -15.89 6.49 -6.21
C SER A 95 -16.87 5.33 -6.33
N PHE A 96 -16.78 4.37 -5.40
CA PHE A 96 -17.69 3.22 -5.34
C PHE A 96 -17.66 2.56 -3.96
N ILE A 97 -18.67 1.71 -3.68
CA ILE A 97 -18.69 0.84 -2.50
C ILE A 97 -18.13 -0.54 -2.89
N PRO A 98 -16.95 -0.96 -2.39
CA PRO A 98 -16.26 -2.17 -2.84
C PRO A 98 -17.10 -3.45 -2.76
N SER A 99 -17.79 -3.66 -1.63
CA SER A 99 -18.64 -4.85 -1.45
C SER A 99 -19.81 -4.92 -2.44
N LEU A 100 -20.37 -3.78 -2.84
CA LEU A 100 -21.40 -3.73 -3.88
C LEU A 100 -20.81 -4.02 -5.26
N THR A 101 -19.68 -3.39 -5.59
CA THR A 101 -18.95 -3.62 -6.85
C THR A 101 -18.58 -5.09 -7.01
N LEU A 102 -17.99 -5.69 -5.99
CA LEU A 102 -17.58 -7.10 -6.03
C LEU A 102 -18.78 -8.05 -6.16
N LYS A 103 -19.90 -7.80 -5.48
CA LYS A 103 -21.13 -8.60 -5.63
C LYS A 103 -21.67 -8.57 -7.06
N LEU A 104 -21.60 -7.41 -7.72
CA LEU A 104 -22.06 -7.24 -9.10
C LEU A 104 -21.09 -7.88 -10.11
N SER A 105 -19.78 -7.73 -9.89
CA SER A 105 -18.75 -8.29 -10.79
C SER A 105 -18.59 -9.80 -10.66
N TYR A 106 -18.87 -10.36 -9.47
CA TYR A 106 -18.66 -11.78 -9.16
C TYR A 106 -19.93 -12.40 -8.53
N PRO A 107 -21.01 -12.54 -9.31
CA PRO A 107 -22.26 -13.09 -8.81
C PRO A 107 -22.05 -14.52 -8.31
N GLY A 108 -22.53 -14.81 -7.10
CA GLY A 108 -22.40 -16.12 -6.45
C GLY A 108 -21.22 -16.24 -5.49
N GLU A 109 -20.32 -15.26 -5.43
CA GLU A 109 -19.29 -15.23 -4.40
C GLU A 109 -19.85 -14.78 -3.04
N MET A 110 -19.58 -15.55 -2.00
CA MET A 110 -19.92 -15.20 -0.62
C MET A 110 -18.93 -14.17 -0.08
N ILE A 111 -19.17 -12.90 -0.40
CA ILE A 111 -18.45 -11.77 0.19
C ILE A 111 -18.99 -11.56 1.62
N GLY A 112 -18.45 -12.35 2.55
CA GLY A 112 -18.79 -12.33 3.98
C GLY A 112 -17.60 -12.00 4.88
N LEU A 113 -17.67 -12.35 6.16
CA LEU A 113 -16.74 -11.91 7.21
C LEU A 113 -15.37 -12.59 7.21
N ASN A 114 -15.17 -13.67 6.43
CA ASN A 114 -13.90 -14.42 6.41
C ASN A 114 -13.17 -14.24 5.06
N PRO A 115 -12.10 -13.45 5.01
CA PRO A 115 -11.31 -13.26 3.79
C PRO A 115 -10.69 -14.55 3.25
N ALA A 116 -10.46 -15.56 4.11
CA ALA A 116 -9.89 -16.84 3.70
C ALA A 116 -10.81 -17.66 2.78
N THR A 117 -12.10 -17.31 2.69
CA THR A 117 -13.05 -17.99 1.80
C THR A 117 -13.32 -17.24 0.50
N TRP A 118 -12.69 -16.09 0.31
CA TRP A 118 -12.87 -15.30 -0.91
C TRP A 118 -12.06 -15.91 -2.06
N SER A 119 -12.60 -15.84 -3.28
CA SER A 119 -11.84 -16.33 -4.43
C SER A 119 -10.59 -15.48 -4.63
N TYR A 120 -9.59 -16.07 -5.30
CA TYR A 120 -8.39 -15.36 -5.69
C TYR A 120 -8.70 -14.09 -6.50
N ARG A 121 -9.80 -14.07 -7.28
CA ARG A 121 -10.21 -12.89 -8.07
C ARG A 121 -10.66 -11.75 -7.19
N VAL A 122 -11.41 -12.04 -6.13
CA VAL A 122 -11.80 -11.02 -5.13
C VAL A 122 -10.56 -10.52 -4.38
N ILE A 123 -9.65 -11.41 -3.97
CA ILE A 123 -8.40 -11.02 -3.34
C ILE A 123 -7.58 -10.09 -4.25
N GLN A 124 -7.40 -10.44 -5.52
CA GLN A 124 -6.70 -9.59 -6.49
C GLN A 124 -7.32 -8.19 -6.60
N LYS A 125 -8.66 -8.10 -6.63
CA LYS A 125 -9.33 -6.78 -6.67
C LYS A 125 -9.14 -5.97 -5.40
N LEU A 126 -9.12 -6.63 -4.24
CA LEU A 126 -8.84 -5.95 -2.99
C LEU A 126 -7.40 -5.46 -2.91
N LEU A 127 -6.43 -6.24 -3.41
CA LEU A 127 -5.03 -5.82 -3.50
C LEU A 127 -4.86 -4.64 -4.47
N GLU A 128 -5.52 -4.68 -5.63
CA GLU A 128 -5.60 -3.58 -6.60
C GLU A 128 -6.13 -2.30 -5.94
N TRP A 129 -7.17 -2.41 -5.12
CA TRP A 129 -7.71 -1.29 -4.36
C TRP A 129 -6.98 -1.01 -3.03
N HIS A 130 -5.79 -1.56 -2.86
CA HIS A 130 -4.89 -1.35 -1.70
C HIS A 130 -5.53 -1.69 -0.34
N PHE A 131 -6.43 -2.66 -0.27
CA PHE A 131 -6.96 -3.14 1.01
C PHE A 131 -5.94 -4.00 1.75
N ASP A 132 -5.93 -3.86 3.08
CA ASP A 132 -5.12 -4.67 3.99
C ASP A 132 -5.74 -6.07 4.17
N VAL A 133 -5.46 -6.95 3.22
CA VAL A 133 -5.94 -8.35 3.22
C VAL A 133 -5.14 -9.21 4.23
N PHE A 134 -3.90 -8.83 4.54
CA PHE A 134 -2.97 -9.63 5.36
C PHE A 134 -2.82 -9.15 6.81
N GLY A 135 -3.57 -8.12 7.19
CA GLY A 135 -3.54 -7.54 8.54
C GLY A 135 -2.21 -6.85 8.84
N LEU A 136 -1.60 -6.18 7.85
CA LEU A 136 -0.36 -5.41 8.02
C LEU A 136 -0.57 -4.19 8.92
N ILE A 137 -1.75 -3.55 8.87
CA ILE A 137 -2.06 -2.39 9.72
C ILE A 137 -2.13 -2.82 11.18
N SER A 138 -2.80 -3.93 11.49
CA SER A 138 -2.91 -4.42 12.88
C SER A 138 -1.59 -4.93 13.46
N LYS A 139 -0.62 -5.25 12.60
CA LYS A 139 0.75 -5.63 12.96
C LYS A 139 1.71 -4.44 13.04
N ASP A 140 1.20 -3.21 12.88
CA ASP A 140 1.98 -1.98 12.82
C ASP A 140 3.01 -1.99 11.68
N MET A 141 2.71 -2.65 10.55
CA MET A 141 3.59 -2.71 9.37
C MET A 141 3.09 -1.87 8.19
N ALA A 142 1.89 -1.30 8.30
CA ALA A 142 1.31 -0.36 7.36
C ALA A 142 0.45 0.66 8.11
N VAL A 143 0.20 1.80 7.48
CA VAL A 143 -0.63 2.89 7.98
C VAL A 143 -1.97 2.89 7.24
N SER A 144 -3.05 3.15 7.98
CA SER A 144 -4.38 3.33 7.38
C SER A 144 -4.51 4.70 6.72
N TYR A 145 -5.12 4.78 5.54
CA TYR A 145 -5.39 6.05 4.84
C TYR A 145 -6.77 6.11 4.17
#